data_AF-A0A7C3PTV1-F1
#
_entry.id   AF-A0A7C3PTV1-F1
#
_cell.length_a   1.000
_cell.length_b   1.000
_cell.length_c   1.000
_cell.angle_alpha   90.00
_cell.angle_beta   90.00
_cell.angle_gamma   90.00
#
_symmetry.space_group_name_H-M   'P 1'
#
loop_
_entity.id
_entity.type
_entity.pdbx_description
1 polymer ?
#
loop_
_entity_poly.entity_id
_entity_poly.type
_entity_poly.pdbx_seq_one_letter_code
_entity_poly.pdbx_strand_id
1 'polypeptide(L)' 'MQSFRTELENPVVEKEILDLEKKIFEYRNGKIPEEKFRSLRLARGVYGQRQKGVQMVRIKLPFGRLTARQLDRIA' A
#
# COMPACT_ATOMS: atom_id res chain seq x y z
N MET A 1 13.19 -2.59 -0.79
CA MET A 1 12.16 -1.87 -1.55
C MET A 1 12.71 -0.75 -2.47
N GLN A 2 14.01 -0.75 -2.82
CA GLN A 2 14.60 0.37 -3.57
C GLN A 2 14.27 0.40 -5.09
N SER A 3 13.66 -0.66 -5.63
CA SER A 3 13.38 -0.81 -7.07
C SER A 3 12.32 0.14 -7.63
N PHE A 4 11.50 0.78 -6.78
CA PHE A 4 10.41 1.67 -7.23
C PHE A 4 10.79 3.15 -7.25
N ARG A 5 12.00 3.52 -6.78
CA ARG A 5 12.41 4.92 -6.58
C ARG A 5 12.58 5.69 -7.89
N THR A 6 12.97 5.01 -8.96
CA THR A 6 13.29 5.64 -10.25
C THR A 6 12.06 6.17 -11.00
N GLU A 7 10.85 5.89 -10.53
CA GLU A 7 9.60 6.32 -11.17
C GLU A 7 8.79 7.34 -10.34
N LEU A 8 9.32 7.77 -9.19
CA LEU A 8 8.64 8.70 -8.29
C LEU A 8 9.08 10.13 -8.59
N GLU A 9 8.23 10.88 -9.29
CA GLU A 9 8.45 12.32 -9.55
C GLU A 9 8.29 13.19 -8.29
N ASN A 10 7.77 12.64 -7.18
CA ASN A 10 7.42 13.39 -5.97
C ASN A 10 8.12 12.84 -4.70
N PRO A 11 8.99 13.63 -4.05
CA PRO A 11 9.75 13.20 -2.86
C PRO A 11 8.86 12.86 -1.65
N VAL A 12 7.63 13.36 -1.61
CA VAL A 12 6.65 13.01 -0.56
C VAL A 12 6.27 11.52 -0.64
N VAL A 13 6.16 10.97 -1.85
CA VAL A 13 5.77 9.57 -2.04
C VAL A 13 6.82 8.61 -1.50
N GLU A 14 8.10 8.93 -1.71
CA GLU A 14 9.20 8.13 -1.15
C GLU A 14 9.13 8.07 0.38
N LYS A 15 8.94 9.22 1.02
CA LYS A 15 8.82 9.30 2.49
C LYS A 15 7.65 8.45 3.00
N GLU A 16 6.49 8.53 2.34
CA GLU A 16 5.32 7.73 2.71
C GLU A 16 5.55 6.22 2.58
N ILE A 17 6.31 5.79 1.56
CA ILE A 17 6.70 4.39 1.37
C ILE A 17 7.60 3.91 2.52
N LEU A 18 8.63 4.69 2.88
CA LEU A 18 9.55 4.35 3.97
C LEU A 18 8.83 4.30 5.33
N ASP A 19 7.94 5.26 5.59
CA ASP A 19 7.13 5.28 6.81
C ASP A 19 6.18 4.08 6.89
N LEU A 20 5.61 3.65 5.76
CA LEU A 20 4.79 2.45 5.69
C LEU A 20 5.61 1.19 5.97
N GLU A 21 6.79 1.06 5.36
CA GLU A 21 7.69 -0.08 5.57
C GLU A 21 8.05 -0.24 7.06
N LYS A 22 8.42 0.86 7.72
CA LYS A 22 8.71 0.87 9.17
C LYS A 22 7.53 0.35 9.99
N LYS A 23 6.31 0.81 9.71
CA LYS A 23 5.10 0.38 10.43
C LYS A 23 4.75 -1.08 10.17
N ILE A 24 4.96 -1.57 8.95
CA ILE A 24 4.80 -3.00 8.63
C ILE A 24 5.80 -3.83 9.43
N PHE A 25 7.06 -3.39 9.50
CA PHE A 25 8.09 -4.07 10.29
C PHE A 25 7.75 -4.08 11.78
N GLU A 26 7.31 -2.96 12.34
CA GLU A 26 6.89 -2.88 13.75
C GLU A 26 5.69 -3.79 14.05
N TYR A 27 4.70 -3.87 13.16
CA TYR A 27 3.58 -4.80 13.29
C TYR A 27 4.03 -6.27 13.26
N ARG A 28 4.89 -6.64 12.30
CA ARG A 28 5.42 -8.00 12.20
C ARG A 28 6.22 -8.44 13.43
N ASN A 29 6.86 -7.48 14.12
CA ASN A 29 7.59 -7.72 15.36
C ASN A 29 6.73 -7.55 16.63
N GLY A 30 5.40 -7.46 16.51
CA GLY A 30 4.48 -7.37 17.64
C GLY A 30 4.49 -6.03 18.40
N LYS A 31 5.18 -5.00 17.88
CA LYS A 31 5.25 -3.67 18.52
C LYS A 31 3.98 -2.84 18.30
N ILE A 32 3.22 -3.13 17.25
CA ILE A 32 1.94 -2.49 16.95
C ILE A 32 0.80 -3.50 17.19
N PRO A 33 -0.19 -3.17 18.05
CA PRO A 33 -1.41 -3.97 18.20
C PRO A 33 -2.19 -4.11 16.89
N GLU A 34 -2.86 -5.25 16.71
CA GLU A 34 -3.62 -5.56 15.49
C GLU A 34 -4.69 -4.50 15.16
N GLU A 35 -5.38 -3.96 16.16
CA GLU A 35 -6.38 -2.91 15.97
C GLU A 35 -5.77 -1.63 15.36
N LYS A 36 -4.59 -1.21 15.85
CA LYS A 36 -3.88 -0.05 15.29
C LYS A 36 -3.40 -0.33 13.86
N PHE A 37 -2.94 -1.55 13.59
CA PHE A 37 -2.53 -1.93 12.24
C PHE A 37 -3.72 -2.04 11.28
N ARG A 38 -4.89 -2.47 11.77
CA ARG A 38 -6.15 -2.49 11.00
C ARG A 38 -6.51 -1.09 10.52
N SER A 39 -6.50 -0.09 11.40
CA SER A 39 -6.76 1.30 11.00
C SER A 39 -5.74 1.82 9.99
N LEU A 40 -4.45 1.48 10.19
CA LEU A 40 -3.36 1.86 9.27
C LEU A 40 -3.59 1.34 7.84
N ARG A 41 -3.90 0.04 7.69
CA ARG A 41 -4.07 -0.60 6.38
C ARG A 41 -5.36 -0.16 5.69
N LEU A 42 -6.45 0.06 6.43
CA LEU A 42 -7.71 0.56 5.89
C LEU A 42 -7.57 1.96 5.31
N ALA A 43 -6.86 2.86 6.01
CA ALA A 43 -6.58 4.22 5.51
C ALA A 43 -5.78 4.21 4.18
N ARG A 44 -5.01 3.14 3.93
CA ARG A 44 -4.23 2.93 2.71
C ARG A 44 -4.94 2.06 1.66
N GLY A 45 -6.22 1.78 1.86
CA GLY A 45 -7.03 1.04 0.88
C GLY A 45 -6.81 -0.47 0.89
N VAL A 46 -6.23 -1.04 1.95
CA VAL A 46 -6.04 -2.49 2.09
C VAL A 46 -7.08 -3.06 3.07
N TYR A 47 -8.01 -3.84 2.52
CA TYR A 47 -9.18 -4.36 3.23
C TYR A 47 -9.07 -5.87 3.44
N GLY A 48 -9.58 -6.33 4.59
CA GLY A 48 -9.75 -7.76 4.83
C GLY A 48 -10.88 -8.31 4.00
N GLN A 49 -10.75 -9.56 3.55
CA GLN A 49 -11.81 -10.29 2.87
C GLN A 49 -12.39 -11.36 3.80
N ARG A 50 -13.62 -11.83 3.53
CA ARG A 50 -14.21 -12.97 4.26
C ARG A 50 -13.43 -14.27 4.04
N GLN A 51 -12.82 -14.40 2.85
CA GLN A 51 -11.93 -15.50 2.52
C GLN A 51 -10.60 -15.35 3.28
N LYS A 52 -10.12 -16.45 3.85
CA LYS A 52 -8.85 -16.48 4.55
C LYS A 52 -7.69 -16.33 3.55
N GLY A 53 -6.63 -15.64 3.97
CA GLY A 53 -5.39 -15.53 3.20
C GLY A 53 -5.39 -14.48 2.09
N VAL A 54 -6.51 -13.82 1.81
CA VAL A 54 -6.60 -12.78 0.75
C VAL A 54 -6.98 -11.43 1.33
N GLN A 55 -6.55 -10.36 0.67
CA GLN A 55 -6.88 -8.97 0.99
C GLN A 55 -7.32 -8.26 -0.30
N MET A 56 -8.21 -7.29 -0.19
CA MET A 56 -8.58 -6.41 -1.30
C MET A 56 -7.75 -5.13 -1.26
N VAL A 57 -7.24 -4.69 -2.40
CA VAL A 57 -6.46 -3.44 -2.54
C VAL A 57 -7.23 -2.46 -3.41
N ARG A 58 -7.49 -1.27 -2.88
CA ARG A 58 -8.11 -0.16 -3.60
C ARG A 58 -7.03 0.74 -4.21
N ILE A 59 -6.94 0.76 -5.53
CA ILE A 59 -6.07 1.65 -6.29
C ILE A 59 -6.85 2.90 -6.69
N LYS A 60 -6.28 4.09 -6.49
CA LYS A 60 -6.89 5.35 -6.93
C LYS A 60 -6.52 5.62 -8.39
N LEU A 61 -7.54 5.76 -9.23
CA LEU A 61 -7.39 6.16 -10.63
C LEU A 61 -8.03 7.54 -10.82
N PRO A 62 -7.24 8.61 -11.00
CA PRO A 62 -7.77 9.94 -11.24
C PRO A 62 -8.73 9.93 -12.44
N PHE A 63 -9.96 10.39 -12.23
CA PHE A 63 -11.03 10.39 -13.24
C PHE A 63 -11.36 9.02 -13.85
N GLY A 64 -10.92 7.92 -13.22
CA GLY A 64 -11.07 6.56 -13.76
C GLY A 64 -10.26 6.28 -15.04
N ARG A 65 -9.30 7.15 -15.39
CA ARG A 65 -8.51 7.02 -16.62
C ARG A 65 -7.21 6.25 -16.35
N LEU A 66 -6.86 5.36 -17.27
CA LEU A 66 -5.58 4.66 -17.30
C LEU A 66 -5.20 4.29 -18.74
N THR A 67 -3.91 4.15 -19.01
CA THR A 67 -3.39 3.61 -20.28
C THR A 67 -3.27 2.09 -20.23
N ALA A 68 -3.22 1.43 -21.38
CA ALA A 68 -2.98 -0.02 -21.45
C ALA A 68 -1.70 -0.43 -20.68
N ARG A 69 -0.62 0.34 -20.83
CA ARG A 69 0.63 0.13 -20.09
C ARG A 69 0.49 0.26 -18.56
N GLN A 70 -0.39 1.14 -18.09
CA GLN A 70 -0.69 1.25 -16.65
C GLN A 70 -1.53 0.07 -16.16
N LEU A 71 -2.44 -0.46 -17.00
CA LEU A 71 -3.19 -1.68 -16.70
C LEU A 71 -2.24 -2.88 -16.57
N ASP A 72 -1.31 -3.05 -17.50
CA ASP A 72 -0.32 -4.13 -17.49
C ASP A 72 0.59 -4.09 -16.25
N ARG A 73 0.80 -2.91 -15.66
CA ARG A 73 1.54 -2.76 -14.39
C ARG A 73 0.73 -3.13 -13.15
N ILE A 74 -0.60 -3.11 -13.25
CA ILE A 74 -1.49 -3.48 -12.15
C ILE A 74 -1.71 -4.99 -12.11
N ALA A 75 -1.74 -5.65 -13.29
CA ALA A 75 -1.91 -7.10 -13.45
C ALA A 75 -0.68 -7.89 -12.96
#